data_AF-A0A919GT80-F1
#
_entry.id   AF-A0A919GT80-F1
#
_cell.length_a   1.000
_cell.length_b   1.000
_cell.length_c   1.000
_cell.angle_alpha   90.00
_cell.angle_beta   90.00
_cell.angle_gamma   90.00
#
_symmetry.space_group_name_H-M   'P 1'
#
loop_
_entity.id
_entity.type
_entity.pdbx_description
1 polymer ?
#
loop_
_entity_poly.entity_id
_entity_poly.type
_entity_poly.pdbx_seq_one_letter_code
_entity_poly.pdbx_strand_id
1 'polypeptide(L)'
;MRETSRMRDPQGRLLPDAVELGLVGDPGLLRAELIALRAAGAPLAGVENHQVLALHSPGGDLTRTDFAGPGLRKFAATQWLKRVPLLADILRGLPAPLRSVRLVAMTPGAVLSNLRAAKNGPPWGLCRLYLPLAGGAGSLAVFVGGTGHWQPGSLWFAASWRQHAMVNGMDEELVLAVIDLHHTAALAGLFPADLRARLRSPAALERRPEVPLDPAELHRYTCRFPLPEAFTDWEGPGHFLARDARRNVVPAEIVIHRGALRLVTGGRLFCTLEHLGRGEFRMRGWSEERTLRVREGAGRPATVVLEAREGSNSYRTSLSTAAVPGRTASGAGSPG
;
A
#
# COMPACT_ATOMS: atom_id res chain seq x y z
N MET A 1 -29.86 -1.45 12.19
CA MET A 1 -28.56 -1.16 12.82
C MET A 1 -27.51 -2.01 12.11
N ARG A 2 -26.80 -1.45 11.10
CA ARG A 2 -25.80 -2.21 10.34
C ARG A 2 -24.59 -2.42 11.25
N GLU A 3 -24.23 -3.67 11.49
CA GLU A 3 -22.95 -4.04 12.09
C GLU A 3 -21.85 -3.43 11.23
N THR A 4 -21.33 -2.27 11.65
CA THR A 4 -20.11 -1.71 11.08
C THR A 4 -19.03 -2.75 11.29
N SER A 5 -18.60 -3.39 10.20
CA SER A 5 -17.51 -4.36 10.18
C SER A 5 -16.32 -3.75 10.92
N ARG A 6 -16.18 -4.11 12.20
CA ARG A 6 -15.00 -3.80 12.98
C ARG A 6 -13.92 -4.63 12.30
N MET A 7 -13.14 -4.01 11.41
CA MET A 7 -11.83 -4.55 11.01
C MET A 7 -11.16 -4.96 12.32
N ARG A 8 -11.12 -6.28 12.57
CA ARG A 8 -10.44 -6.83 13.73
C ARG A 8 -8.99 -6.46 13.47
N ASP A 9 -8.45 -5.53 14.25
CA ASP A 9 -7.02 -5.29 14.25
C ASP A 9 -6.38 -6.58 14.77
N PRO A 10 -5.83 -7.46 13.91
CA PRO A 10 -5.43 -8.81 14.31
C PRO A 10 -4.24 -8.76 15.27
N GLN A 11 -3.54 -7.62 15.29
CA GLN A 11 -2.47 -7.26 16.21
C GLN A 11 -2.92 -6.25 17.28
N GLY A 12 -4.22 -5.97 17.39
CA GLY A 12 -4.76 -4.67 17.80
C GLY A 12 -4.61 -4.17 19.21
N ARG A 13 -3.68 -4.73 19.96
CA ARG A 13 -3.23 -4.18 21.24
C ARG A 13 -1.70 -4.07 21.36
N LEU A 14 -0.95 -4.51 20.36
CA LEU A 14 0.50 -4.66 20.47
C LEU A 14 1.28 -3.50 19.86
N LEU A 15 0.74 -2.75 18.91
CA LEU A 15 1.41 -1.54 18.41
C LEU A 15 0.79 -0.29 19.04
N PRO A 16 1.64 0.71 19.40
CA PRO A 16 1.16 1.98 19.93
C PRO A 16 0.38 2.75 18.85
N ASP A 17 -0.48 3.66 19.29
CA ASP A 17 -1.23 4.53 18.38
C ASP A 17 -0.29 5.46 17.60
N ALA A 18 0.75 5.98 18.26
CA ALA A 18 1.83 6.71 17.63
C ALA A 18 3.16 6.47 18.37
N VAL A 19 4.28 6.59 17.66
CA VAL A 19 5.63 6.58 18.25
C VAL A 19 6.56 7.45 17.42
N GLU A 20 7.38 8.25 18.09
CA GLU A 20 8.45 9.01 17.45
C GLU A 20 9.61 8.06 17.12
N LEU A 21 10.12 8.15 15.89
CA LEU A 21 11.25 7.37 15.39
C LEU A 21 12.55 8.18 15.39
N GLY A 22 12.48 9.48 15.68
CA GLY A 22 13.60 10.40 15.82
C GLY A 22 13.57 11.58 14.85
N LEU A 23 14.50 12.52 15.05
CA LEU A 23 14.71 13.67 14.18
C LEU A 23 15.37 13.23 12.87
N VAL A 24 14.82 13.66 11.73
CA VAL A 24 15.31 13.28 10.39
C VAL A 24 15.61 14.46 9.48
N GLY A 25 15.29 15.69 9.89
CA GLY A 25 15.62 16.90 9.12
C GLY A 25 15.57 18.16 9.96
N ASP A 26 16.31 19.18 9.52
CA ASP A 26 16.27 20.53 10.10
C ASP A 26 14.92 21.20 9.77
N PRO A 27 14.13 21.63 10.78
CA PRO A 27 12.82 22.24 10.54
C PRO A 27 12.88 23.54 9.72
N GLY A 28 13.94 24.34 9.89
CA GLY A 28 14.13 25.58 9.15
C GLY A 28 14.36 25.33 7.66
N LEU A 29 15.21 24.35 7.34
CA LEU A 29 15.44 23.92 5.95
C LEU A 29 14.19 23.31 5.31
N LEU A 30 13.47 22.44 6.03
CA LEU A 30 12.21 21.87 5.54
C LEU A 30 11.16 22.96 5.25
N ARG A 31 11.05 23.97 6.13
CA ARG A 31 10.17 25.13 5.91
C ARG A 31 10.60 25.95 4.69
N ALA A 32 11.91 26.14 4.47
CA ALA A 32 12.41 26.82 3.29
C ALA A 32 12.04 26.08 1.99
N GLU A 33 12.06 24.75 1.99
CA GLU A 33 11.60 23.95 0.85
C GLU A 33 10.11 24.12 0.55
N LEU A 34 9.27 24.22 1.59
CA LEU A 34 7.84 24.51 1.42
C LEU A 34 7.60 25.87 0.75
N ILE A 35 8.37 26.89 1.14
CA ILE A 35 8.31 28.22 0.53
C ILE A 35 8.71 28.14 -0.95
N ALA A 36 9.83 27.47 -1.26
CA ALA A 36 10.30 27.30 -2.63
C ALA A 36 9.29 26.51 -3.49
N LEU A 37 8.67 25.47 -2.93
CA LEU A 37 7.65 24.66 -3.58
C LEU A 37 6.41 25.49 -3.94
N ARG A 38 5.95 26.37 -3.04
CA ARG A 38 4.84 27.31 -3.28
C ARG A 38 5.19 28.35 -4.34
N ALA A 39 6.38 28.94 -4.26
CA ALA A 39 6.86 29.90 -5.26
C ALA A 39 6.93 29.29 -6.66
N ALA A 40 7.15 27.97 -6.77
CA ALA A 40 7.12 27.22 -8.02
C ALA A 40 5.68 26.88 -8.51
N GLY A 41 4.64 27.37 -7.83
CA GLY A 41 3.24 27.20 -8.23
C GLY A 41 2.59 25.91 -7.77
N ALA A 42 3.15 25.20 -6.79
CA ALA A 42 2.50 24.00 -6.24
C ALA A 42 1.18 24.38 -5.54
N PRO A 43 0.08 23.65 -5.79
CA PRO A 43 -1.22 23.89 -5.14
C PRO A 43 -1.22 23.35 -3.71
N LEU A 44 -0.35 23.90 -2.85
CA LEU A 44 -0.16 23.53 -1.46
C LEU A 44 -0.38 24.76 -0.57
N ALA A 45 -1.63 25.05 -0.26
CA ALA A 45 -2.03 26.00 0.76
C ALA A 45 -3.28 25.44 1.42
N GLY A 46 -3.37 25.48 2.75
CA GLY A 46 -4.61 25.14 3.45
C GLY A 46 -5.74 26.04 2.94
N VAL A 47 -6.64 25.49 2.14
CA VAL A 47 -7.88 26.14 1.68
C VAL A 47 -9.01 25.24 2.15
N GLU A 48 -10.10 25.81 2.68
CA GLU A 48 -11.26 25.02 3.15
C GLU A 48 -10.87 23.86 4.10
N ASN A 49 -10.15 24.19 5.17
CA ASN A 49 -9.57 23.30 6.19
C ASN A 49 -8.27 22.59 5.78
N HIS A 50 -8.17 22.05 4.56
CA HIS A 50 -6.96 21.34 4.14
C HIS A 50 -6.79 21.19 2.63
N GLN A 51 -5.54 21.00 2.21
CA GLN A 51 -5.16 20.73 0.83
C GLN A 51 -4.12 19.61 0.78
N VAL A 52 -4.17 18.77 -0.25
CA VAL A 52 -3.26 17.63 -0.42
C VAL A 52 -2.49 17.74 -1.73
N LEU A 53 -1.17 17.61 -1.66
CA LEU A 53 -0.26 17.60 -2.82
C LEU A 53 0.48 16.26 -2.91
N ALA A 54 0.37 15.58 -4.06
CA ALA A 54 1.11 14.36 -4.31
C ALA A 54 2.58 14.63 -4.66
N LEU A 55 3.51 14.00 -3.93
CA LEU A 55 4.95 13.98 -4.20
C LEU A 55 5.41 12.65 -4.82
N HIS A 56 4.72 11.55 -4.50
CA HIS A 56 5.00 10.23 -5.04
C HIS A 56 3.68 9.46 -5.12
N SER A 57 3.34 8.92 -6.30
CA SER A 57 2.02 8.34 -6.57
C SER A 57 2.09 7.34 -7.74
N PRO A 58 1.01 6.58 -8.05
CA PRO A 58 1.01 5.64 -9.18
C PRO A 58 1.38 6.32 -10.50
N GLY A 59 2.60 6.06 -10.94
CA GLY A 59 3.27 6.64 -12.10
C GLY A 59 3.43 8.16 -12.05
N GLY A 60 3.53 8.75 -10.86
CA GLY A 60 3.75 10.19 -10.69
C GLY A 60 2.55 11.05 -11.08
N ASP A 61 1.34 10.49 -10.99
CA ASP A 61 0.08 11.21 -11.21
C ASP A 61 -0.16 12.25 -10.11
N LEU A 62 -0.29 13.53 -10.51
CA LEU A 62 -0.49 14.66 -9.61
C LEU A 62 -1.85 14.66 -8.91
N THR A 63 -2.84 13.99 -9.51
CA THR A 63 -4.23 13.97 -9.02
C THR A 63 -4.47 12.88 -7.97
N ARG A 64 -3.53 11.95 -7.81
CA ARG A 64 -3.61 10.82 -6.88
C ARG A 64 -3.15 11.24 -5.49
N THR A 65 -4.09 11.81 -4.74
CA THR A 65 -3.92 12.28 -3.34
C THR A 65 -4.34 11.23 -2.32
N ASP A 66 -4.66 10.00 -2.73
CA ASP A 66 -4.96 8.84 -1.89
C ASP A 66 -3.72 7.95 -1.68
N PHE A 67 -3.83 6.94 -0.80
CA PHE A 67 -2.73 5.98 -0.57
C PHE A 67 -2.64 4.89 -1.65
N ALA A 68 -3.58 4.93 -2.61
CA ALA A 68 -3.73 4.05 -3.75
C ALA A 68 -3.91 2.55 -3.42
N GLY A 69 -4.48 1.83 -4.40
CA GLY A 69 -4.63 0.38 -4.39
C GLY A 69 -3.73 -0.32 -5.41
N PRO A 70 -4.02 -1.60 -5.70
CA PRO A 70 -3.52 -2.30 -6.87
C PRO A 70 -3.65 -1.48 -8.16
N GLY A 71 -2.68 -1.60 -9.07
CA GLY A 71 -2.77 -0.88 -10.34
C GLY A 71 -1.83 -1.36 -11.43
N LEU A 72 -1.86 -0.64 -12.55
CA LEU A 72 -1.05 -0.94 -13.74
C LEU A 72 0.32 -0.26 -13.71
N ARG A 73 0.46 0.85 -12.99
CA ARG A 73 1.67 1.68 -12.97
C ARG A 73 2.46 1.45 -11.69
N LYS A 74 3.78 1.47 -11.79
CA LYS A 74 4.67 1.56 -10.62
C LYS A 74 4.47 2.92 -9.96
N PHE A 75 4.63 3.01 -8.65
CA PHE A 75 4.73 4.32 -8.00
C PHE A 75 5.99 5.04 -8.48
N ALA A 76 5.88 6.36 -8.65
CA ALA A 76 6.97 7.21 -9.09
C ALA A 76 6.84 8.61 -8.50
N ALA A 77 7.96 9.32 -8.43
CA ALA A 77 8.01 10.71 -8.03
C ALA A 77 7.18 11.58 -8.98
N THR A 78 6.47 12.54 -8.42
CA THR A 78 5.86 13.62 -9.18
C THR A 78 6.91 14.69 -9.49
N GLN A 79 6.56 15.66 -10.34
CA GLN A 79 7.43 16.81 -10.60
C GLN A 79 7.71 17.65 -9.35
N TRP A 80 6.81 17.63 -8.36
CA TRP A 80 6.93 18.42 -7.14
C TRP A 80 8.02 17.92 -6.21
N LEU A 81 8.30 16.61 -6.19
CA LEU A 81 9.36 16.06 -5.35
C LEU A 81 10.75 16.62 -5.71
N LYS A 82 10.96 16.99 -6.98
CA LYS A 82 12.22 17.62 -7.44
C LYS A 82 12.44 19.03 -6.89
N ARG A 83 11.41 19.65 -6.30
CA ARG A 83 11.46 21.00 -5.72
C ARG A 83 11.72 20.99 -4.22
N VAL A 84 11.81 19.82 -3.61
CA VAL A 84 12.03 19.60 -2.18
C VAL A 84 13.17 18.58 -1.98
N PRO A 85 14.41 18.91 -2.42
CA PRO A 85 15.54 17.96 -2.42
C PRO A 85 15.89 17.36 -1.05
N LEU A 86 15.86 18.13 0.03
CA LEU A 86 16.07 17.63 1.40
C LEU A 86 15.00 16.59 1.75
N LEU A 87 13.72 16.89 1.51
CA LEU A 87 12.66 15.91 1.70
C LEU A 87 12.88 14.67 0.81
N ALA A 88 13.28 14.85 -0.44
CA ALA A 88 13.57 13.75 -1.35
C ALA A 88 14.73 12.86 -0.85
N ASP A 89 15.75 13.44 -0.22
CA ASP A 89 16.87 12.71 0.37
C ASP A 89 16.44 11.96 1.64
N ILE A 90 15.63 12.56 2.51
CA ILE A 90 15.02 11.88 3.67
C ILE A 90 14.22 10.66 3.20
N LEU A 91 13.36 10.84 2.20
CA LEU A 91 12.52 9.77 1.64
C LEU A 91 13.37 8.65 1.01
N ARG A 92 14.49 8.99 0.37
CA ARG A 92 15.43 8.01 -0.20
C ARG A 92 16.18 7.23 0.88
N GLY A 93 16.40 7.85 2.05
CA GLY A 93 17.01 7.22 3.21
C GLY A 93 16.12 6.19 3.93
N LEU A 94 14.82 6.18 3.66
CA LEU A 94 13.90 5.20 4.26
C LEU A 94 14.18 3.78 3.71
N PRO A 95 14.37 2.76 4.57
CA PRO A 95 14.80 1.42 4.17
C PRO A 95 13.62 0.54 3.69
N ALA A 96 12.74 1.10 2.87
CA ALA A 96 11.56 0.43 2.34
C ALA A 96 11.07 1.05 1.04
N PRO A 97 10.49 0.26 0.12
CA PRO A 97 9.87 0.79 -1.07
C PRO A 97 8.71 1.74 -0.75
N LEU A 98 8.79 2.97 -1.26
CA LEU A 98 7.73 3.97 -1.14
C LEU A 98 6.52 3.59 -2.00
N ARG A 99 5.32 3.85 -1.46
CA ARG A 99 4.05 3.80 -2.19
C ARG A 99 3.61 5.21 -2.48
N SER A 100 2.83 5.83 -1.60
CA SER A 100 2.37 7.19 -1.77
C SER A 100 3.14 8.12 -0.83
N VAL A 101 3.50 9.30 -1.31
CA VAL A 101 4.00 10.39 -0.46
C VAL A 101 3.23 11.63 -0.82
N ARG A 102 2.65 12.27 0.20
CA ARG A 102 1.76 13.42 0.02
C ARG A 102 2.06 14.46 1.08
N LEU A 103 2.02 15.73 0.70
CA LEU A 103 1.95 16.82 1.66
C LEU A 103 0.48 17.12 1.95
N VAL A 104 0.14 17.22 3.22
CA VAL A 104 -1.17 17.72 3.68
C VAL A 104 -0.91 19.05 4.37
N ALA A 105 -1.50 20.12 3.86
CA ALA A 105 -1.49 21.43 4.49
C ALA A 105 -2.85 21.68 5.15
N MET A 106 -2.86 22.11 6.41
CA MET A 106 -4.06 22.34 7.20
C MET A 106 -4.09 23.78 7.69
N THR A 107 -5.21 24.48 7.54
CA THR A 107 -5.35 25.86 8.05
C THR A 107 -5.28 25.89 9.58
N PRO A 108 -4.90 27.02 10.20
CA PRO A 108 -5.04 27.17 11.65
C PRO A 108 -6.44 26.80 12.13
N GLY A 109 -6.54 26.04 13.22
CA GLY A 109 -7.79 25.55 13.81
C GLY A 109 -8.47 24.41 13.05
N ALA A 110 -7.91 23.93 11.93
CA ALA A 110 -8.50 22.83 11.17
C ALA A 110 -8.46 21.52 11.96
N VAL A 111 -9.57 20.77 11.88
CA VAL A 111 -9.68 19.41 12.43
C VAL A 111 -10.13 18.46 11.34
N LEU A 112 -9.29 17.47 11.04
CA LEU A 112 -9.64 16.36 10.16
C LEU A 112 -9.96 15.16 11.04
N SER A 113 -11.26 14.87 11.22
CA SER A 113 -11.74 13.81 12.10
C SER A 113 -12.17 12.54 11.35
N ASN A 114 -12.38 11.45 12.09
CA ASN A 114 -12.82 10.16 11.56
C ASN A 114 -11.89 9.58 10.48
N LEU A 115 -10.61 9.91 10.56
CA LEU A 115 -9.59 9.41 9.66
C LEU A 115 -9.36 7.93 9.93
N ARG A 116 -9.34 7.16 8.85
CA ARG A 116 -9.03 5.73 8.89
C ARG A 116 -8.49 5.27 7.54
N ALA A 117 -7.25 4.82 7.52
CA ALA A 117 -6.63 4.23 6.34
C ALA A 117 -6.83 2.71 6.36
N ALA A 118 -7.82 2.23 5.61
CA ALA A 118 -8.13 0.81 5.55
C ALA A 118 -6.88 -0.01 5.18
N LYS A 119 -6.60 -1.03 5.99
CA LYS A 119 -5.48 -1.97 5.82
C LYS A 119 -4.10 -1.35 5.65
N ASN A 120 -3.87 -0.15 6.17
CA ASN A 120 -2.59 0.52 6.01
C ASN A 120 -1.67 0.36 7.23
N GLY A 121 -1.29 -0.88 7.51
CA GLY A 121 -0.46 -1.22 8.65
C GLY A 121 0.28 -2.55 8.50
N PRO A 122 1.19 -2.87 9.44
CA PRO A 122 2.04 -4.06 9.37
C PRO A 122 1.26 -5.38 9.22
N PRO A 123 0.07 -5.58 9.83
CA PRO A 123 -0.76 -6.77 9.58
C PRO A 123 -1.16 -6.99 8.11
N TRP A 124 -1.05 -5.97 7.28
CA TRP A 124 -1.36 -6.00 5.85
C TRP A 124 -0.14 -5.65 5.02
N GLY A 125 1.07 -5.68 5.58
CA GLY A 125 2.33 -5.49 4.87
C GLY A 125 2.60 -4.07 4.40
N LEU A 126 1.93 -3.10 5.01
CA LEU A 126 2.09 -1.68 4.76
C LEU A 126 2.55 -0.97 6.04
N CYS A 127 3.07 0.24 5.90
CA CYS A 127 3.37 1.10 7.03
C CYS A 127 3.12 2.55 6.62
N ARG A 128 2.60 3.35 7.55
CA ARG A 128 2.46 4.79 7.37
C ARG A 128 3.33 5.52 8.37
N LEU A 129 4.14 6.42 7.83
CA LEU A 129 4.91 7.37 8.58
C LEU A 129 4.39 8.78 8.31
N TYR A 130 4.69 9.66 9.25
CA TYR A 130 4.38 11.06 9.19
C TYR A 130 5.64 11.86 9.51
N LEU A 131 5.89 12.91 8.74
CA LEU A 131 6.97 13.85 8.99
C LEU A 131 6.35 15.24 8.96
N PRO A 132 6.15 15.91 10.10
CA PRO A 132 5.71 17.31 10.12
C PRO A 132 6.86 18.18 9.58
N LEU A 133 6.53 19.12 8.69
CA LEU A 133 7.49 20.03 8.03
C LEU A 133 7.33 21.46 8.56
N ALA A 134 6.11 21.84 8.92
CA ALA A 134 5.76 23.10 9.57
C ALA A 134 4.55 22.86 10.48
N GLY A 135 4.38 23.69 11.51
CA GLY A 135 3.27 23.59 12.46
C GLY A 135 3.69 24.01 13.86
N GLY A 136 2.73 24.55 14.62
CA GLY A 136 2.94 25.02 15.99
C GLY A 136 2.74 23.92 17.04
N ALA A 137 2.97 24.25 18.31
CA ALA A 137 2.87 23.32 19.45
C ALA A 137 1.48 22.67 19.62
N GLY A 138 0.42 23.28 19.08
CA GLY A 138 -0.94 22.76 19.06
C GLY A 138 -1.23 21.73 17.96
N SER A 139 -0.24 21.31 17.17
CA SER A 139 -0.41 20.32 16.10
C SER A 139 -0.37 18.89 16.65
N LEU A 140 -1.47 18.14 16.51
CA LEU A 140 -1.67 16.84 17.16
C LEU A 140 -2.22 15.79 16.20
N ALA A 141 -1.86 14.53 16.44
CA ALA A 141 -2.72 13.39 16.12
C ALA A 141 -3.43 12.91 17.37
N VAL A 142 -4.75 12.76 17.27
CA VAL A 142 -5.61 12.32 18.34
C VAL A 142 -6.14 10.93 18.01
N PHE A 143 -5.74 9.95 18.81
CA PHE A 143 -6.28 8.60 18.79
C PHE A 143 -7.17 8.39 20.02
N VAL A 144 -7.99 7.34 20.00
CA VAL A 144 -8.81 6.97 21.17
C VAL A 144 -7.94 6.69 22.39
N GLY A 145 -6.74 6.11 22.20
CA GLY A 145 -5.81 5.74 23.27
C GLY A 145 -4.83 6.83 23.70
N GLY A 146 -4.80 7.99 23.04
CA GLY A 146 -3.89 9.08 23.40
C GLY A 146 -3.60 10.06 22.26
N THR A 147 -2.76 11.05 22.55
CA THR A 147 -2.34 12.11 21.61
C THR A 147 -0.85 12.01 21.30
N GLY A 148 -0.49 12.17 20.02
CA GLY A 148 0.88 12.37 19.58
C GLY A 148 1.09 13.82 19.17
N HIS A 149 2.22 14.42 19.59
CA HIS A 149 2.58 15.81 19.27
C HIS A 149 3.47 15.85 18.03
N TRP A 150 3.03 16.53 16.98
CA TRP A 150 3.68 16.48 15.68
C TRP A 150 4.75 17.56 15.60
N GLN A 151 5.93 17.25 16.12
CA GLN A 151 7.05 18.19 16.07
C GLN A 151 7.63 18.27 14.64
N PRO A 152 7.81 19.47 14.07
CA PRO A 152 8.51 19.64 12.80
C PRO A 152 9.89 18.98 12.80
N GLY A 153 10.23 18.29 11.70
CA GLY A 153 11.52 17.63 11.51
C GLY A 153 11.65 16.23 12.12
N SER A 154 10.70 15.78 12.95
CA SER A 154 10.70 14.41 13.49
C SER A 154 9.85 13.44 12.69
N LEU A 155 10.31 12.19 12.60
CA LEU A 155 9.63 11.11 11.91
C LEU A 155 8.77 10.33 12.90
N TRP A 156 7.51 10.10 12.54
CA TRP A 156 6.54 9.43 13.38
C TRP A 156 5.95 8.23 12.68
N PHE A 157 5.75 7.16 13.42
CA PHE A 157 4.80 6.12 13.05
C PHE A 157 3.44 6.44 13.68
N ALA A 158 2.37 6.17 12.95
CA ALA A 158 1.03 6.17 13.52
C ALA A 158 0.19 5.01 13.00
N ALA A 159 -0.60 4.40 13.88
CA ALA A 159 -1.50 3.30 13.59
C ALA A 159 -2.75 3.77 12.82
N SER A 160 -2.55 4.36 11.64
CA SER A 160 -3.57 5.09 10.85
C SER A 160 -4.76 4.24 10.39
N TRP A 161 -4.70 2.92 10.53
CA TRP A 161 -5.82 2.00 10.31
C TRP A 161 -6.84 2.01 11.47
N ARG A 162 -6.45 2.55 12.62
CA ARG A 162 -7.33 2.92 13.73
C ARG A 162 -7.94 4.28 13.45
N GLN A 163 -9.13 4.49 13.98
CA GLN A 163 -9.81 5.78 13.88
C GLN A 163 -9.02 6.82 14.66
N HIS A 164 -8.74 7.95 14.01
CA HIS A 164 -8.00 9.06 14.58
C HIS A 164 -8.47 10.40 13.99
N ALA A 165 -7.94 11.48 14.54
CA ALA A 165 -8.06 12.83 14.00
C ALA A 165 -6.68 13.48 13.88
N MET A 166 -6.54 14.40 12.94
CA MET A 166 -5.44 15.35 12.89
C MET A 166 -5.98 16.73 13.26
N VAL A 167 -5.29 17.42 14.16
CA VAL A 167 -5.67 18.72 14.68
C VAL A 167 -4.52 19.68 14.39
N ASN A 168 -4.84 20.81 13.76
CA ASN A 168 -3.93 21.93 13.70
C ASN A 168 -4.31 22.97 14.76
N GLY A 169 -3.31 23.50 15.47
CA GLY A 169 -3.49 24.59 16.42
C GLY A 169 -3.88 25.90 15.74
N MET A 170 -4.03 26.97 16.54
CA MET A 170 -4.51 28.27 16.05
C MET A 170 -3.41 29.18 15.49
N ASP A 171 -2.14 28.86 15.72
CA ASP A 171 -1.04 29.81 15.54
C ASP A 171 -0.52 29.87 14.11
N GLU A 172 -0.38 28.71 13.47
CA GLU A 172 0.20 28.61 12.14
C GLU A 172 -0.39 27.44 11.35
N GLU A 173 -0.11 27.44 10.05
CA GLU A 173 -0.46 26.33 9.17
C GLU A 173 0.39 25.09 9.49
N LEU A 174 -0.27 23.94 9.63
CA LEU A 174 0.40 22.65 9.75
C LEU A 174 0.62 22.08 8.35
N VAL A 175 1.87 21.75 8.02
CA VAL A 175 2.21 21.01 6.80
C VAL A 175 2.96 19.75 7.18
N LEU A 176 2.43 18.60 6.77
CA LEU A 176 2.96 17.27 7.09
C LEU A 176 3.15 16.44 5.82
N ALA A 177 4.21 15.64 5.75
CA ALA A 177 4.33 14.57 4.79
C ALA A 177 3.67 13.31 5.36
N VAL A 178 2.71 12.77 4.63
CA VAL A 178 2.12 11.44 4.85
C VAL A 178 2.82 10.48 3.91
N ILE A 179 3.53 9.51 4.49
CA ILE A 179 4.42 8.60 3.77
C ILE A 179 3.88 7.19 3.93
N ASP A 180 3.37 6.61 2.84
CA ASP A 180 2.99 5.21 2.78
C ASP A 180 4.10 4.39 2.13
N LEU A 181 4.42 3.27 2.73
CA LEU A 181 5.50 2.41 2.30
C LEU A 181 5.15 0.96 2.56
N HIS A 182 5.92 0.07 1.95
CA HIS A 182 5.83 -1.35 2.25
C HIS A 182 6.53 -1.67 3.56
N HIS A 183 5.96 -2.58 4.34
CA HIS A 183 6.59 -3.07 5.54
C HIS A 183 7.75 -4.03 5.17
N THR A 184 8.93 -3.80 5.76
CA THR A 184 10.15 -4.60 5.56
C THR A 184 10.85 -4.82 6.90
N ALA A 185 11.66 -5.88 7.02
CA ALA A 185 12.47 -6.13 8.21
C ALA A 185 13.46 -4.99 8.53
N ALA A 186 13.94 -4.28 7.49
CA ALA A 186 14.84 -3.14 7.61
C ALA A 186 14.10 -1.90 8.15
N LEU A 187 12.87 -1.66 7.70
CA LEU A 187 12.01 -0.62 8.25
C LEU A 187 11.70 -0.83 9.73
N ALA A 188 11.41 -2.07 10.12
CA ALA A 188 11.23 -2.42 11.54
C ALA A 188 12.49 -2.06 12.39
N GLY A 189 13.67 -1.97 11.76
CA GLY A 189 14.90 -1.50 12.39
C GLY A 189 14.85 -0.06 12.90
N LEU A 190 14.00 0.81 12.33
CA LEU A 190 13.82 2.19 12.77
C LEU A 190 13.08 2.30 14.11
N PHE A 191 12.37 1.25 14.51
CA PHE A 191 11.53 1.27 15.70
C PHE A 191 12.33 0.92 16.96
N PRO A 192 11.87 1.40 18.13
CA PRO A 192 12.32 0.94 19.44
C PRO A 192 12.35 -0.59 19.56
N ALA A 193 13.25 -1.13 20.38
CA ALA A 193 13.55 -2.56 20.41
C ALA A 193 12.32 -3.45 20.75
N ASP A 194 11.46 -2.99 21.66
CA ASP A 194 10.24 -3.68 22.06
C ASP A 194 9.21 -3.74 20.92
N LEU A 195 9.10 -2.68 20.12
CA LEU A 195 8.22 -2.62 18.95
C LEU A 195 8.80 -3.38 17.77
N ARG A 196 10.11 -3.34 17.58
CA ARG A 196 10.82 -4.06 16.52
C ARG A 196 10.53 -5.56 16.55
N ALA A 197 10.52 -6.18 17.73
CA ALA A 197 10.18 -7.59 17.88
C ALA A 197 8.75 -7.91 17.40
N ARG A 198 7.79 -7.01 17.69
CA ARG A 198 6.39 -7.13 17.26
C ARG A 198 6.23 -6.97 15.76
N LEU A 199 6.95 -6.01 15.19
CA LEU A 199 6.98 -5.74 13.75
C LEU A 199 7.68 -6.84 12.94
N ARG A 200 8.55 -7.65 13.57
CA ARG A 200 9.18 -8.82 12.93
C ARG A 200 8.45 -10.14 13.21
N SER A 201 7.32 -10.09 13.90
CA SER A 201 6.53 -11.29 14.18
C SER A 201 5.80 -11.78 12.91
N PRO A 202 5.40 -13.05 12.83
CA PRO A 202 4.58 -13.57 11.72
C PRO A 202 3.24 -12.84 11.51
N ALA A 203 2.81 -12.08 12.51
CA ALA A 203 1.61 -11.25 12.44
C ALA A 203 1.81 -9.93 11.69
N ALA A 204 3.05 -9.57 11.35
CA ALA A 204 3.37 -8.46 10.46
C ALA A 204 3.84 -9.05 9.12
N LEU A 205 3.23 -8.60 8.03
CA LEU A 205 3.57 -9.09 6.71
C LEU A 205 4.78 -8.32 6.22
N GLU A 206 5.83 -9.02 5.83
CA GLU A 206 7.00 -8.40 5.22
C GLU A 206 6.91 -8.52 3.69
N ARG A 207 7.33 -7.48 2.99
CA ARG A 207 7.45 -7.53 1.53
C ARG A 207 8.61 -8.44 1.12
N ARG A 208 8.32 -9.48 0.36
CA ARG A 208 9.31 -10.29 -0.37
C ARG A 208 9.81 -9.56 -1.63
N PRO A 209 11.06 -9.76 -2.04
CA PRO A 209 11.54 -9.27 -3.32
C PRO A 209 10.77 -9.91 -4.49
N GLU A 210 10.72 -9.20 -5.62
CA GLU A 210 10.21 -9.78 -6.87
C GLU A 210 11.21 -10.81 -7.38
N VAL A 211 10.70 -11.94 -7.87
CA VAL A 211 11.50 -12.95 -8.57
C VAL A 211 11.28 -12.73 -10.07
N PRO A 212 12.31 -12.35 -10.84
CA PRO A 212 12.16 -12.19 -12.28
C PRO A 212 11.61 -13.46 -12.92
N LEU A 213 10.77 -13.29 -13.95
CA LEU A 213 10.34 -14.37 -14.83
C LEU A 213 11.04 -14.23 -16.17
N ASP A 214 11.50 -15.35 -16.72
CA ASP A 214 11.91 -15.37 -18.11
C ASP A 214 10.67 -15.11 -19.00
N PRO A 215 10.77 -14.27 -20.05
CA PRO A 215 9.70 -14.09 -21.03
C PRO A 215 9.06 -15.39 -21.54
N ALA A 216 9.84 -16.47 -21.70
CA ALA A 216 9.36 -17.78 -22.11
C ALA A 216 8.45 -18.44 -21.05
N GLU A 217 8.64 -18.13 -19.77
CA GLU A 217 7.87 -18.69 -18.67
C GLU A 217 6.51 -18.01 -18.46
N LEU A 218 6.32 -16.79 -18.98
CA LEU A 218 5.09 -16.02 -18.79
C LEU A 218 3.85 -16.79 -19.25
N HIS A 219 3.96 -17.53 -20.36
CA HIS A 219 2.86 -18.32 -20.93
C HIS A 219 2.39 -19.46 -20.02
N ARG A 220 3.24 -19.92 -19.08
CA ARG A 220 2.84 -20.95 -18.10
C ARG A 220 1.77 -20.46 -17.13
N TYR A 221 1.67 -19.14 -16.95
CA TYR A 221 0.80 -18.52 -15.96
C TYR A 221 -0.45 -17.87 -16.55
N THR A 222 -0.61 -17.88 -17.88
CA THR A 222 -1.82 -17.37 -18.53
C THR A 222 -2.97 -18.36 -18.38
N CYS A 223 -4.11 -17.90 -17.86
CA CYS A 223 -5.28 -18.75 -17.64
C CYS A 223 -6.57 -17.93 -17.48
N ARG A 224 -7.72 -18.61 -17.54
CA ARG A 224 -9.05 -18.03 -17.23
C ARG A 224 -9.64 -18.73 -16.02
N PHE A 225 -10.32 -17.98 -15.15
CA PHE A 225 -10.95 -18.53 -13.95
C PHE A 225 -12.08 -17.62 -13.43
N PRO A 226 -13.07 -18.17 -12.69
CA PRO A 226 -14.12 -17.38 -12.04
C PRO A 226 -13.57 -16.74 -10.76
N LEU A 227 -13.29 -15.44 -10.77
CA LEU A 227 -12.71 -14.71 -9.64
C LEU A 227 -13.80 -14.17 -8.71
N PRO A 228 -13.78 -14.48 -7.40
CA PRO A 228 -14.65 -13.80 -6.44
C PRO A 228 -14.38 -12.29 -6.42
N GLU A 229 -15.42 -11.45 -6.52
CA GLU A 229 -15.30 -9.99 -6.44
C GLU A 229 -14.60 -9.53 -5.16
N ALA A 230 -14.79 -10.27 -4.06
CA ALA A 230 -14.12 -10.06 -2.78
C ALA A 230 -12.59 -10.13 -2.88
N PHE A 231 -12.00 -10.73 -3.93
CA PHE A 231 -10.55 -10.71 -4.17
C PHE A 231 -10.08 -9.33 -4.63
N THR A 232 -10.86 -8.68 -5.50
CA THR A 232 -10.58 -7.34 -6.02
C THR A 232 -11.04 -6.22 -5.10
N ASP A 233 -11.89 -6.50 -4.11
CA ASP A 233 -12.13 -5.59 -2.98
C ASP A 233 -10.96 -5.67 -1.98
N TRP A 234 -9.88 -4.94 -2.25
CA TRP A 234 -8.69 -4.96 -1.40
C TRP A 234 -8.91 -4.27 -0.05
N GLU A 235 -9.87 -3.34 0.06
CA GLU A 235 -10.19 -2.65 1.31
C GLU A 235 -11.05 -3.52 2.24
N GLY A 236 -11.90 -4.36 1.65
CA GLY A 236 -12.75 -5.31 2.36
C GLY A 236 -11.97 -6.41 3.10
N PRO A 237 -12.48 -6.92 4.25
CA PRO A 237 -11.82 -7.98 5.02
C PRO A 237 -11.44 -9.23 4.23
N GLY A 238 -10.29 -9.81 4.54
CA GLY A 238 -9.75 -11.00 3.86
C GLY A 238 -10.64 -12.24 4.00
N HIS A 239 -11.40 -12.38 5.10
CA HIS A 239 -12.27 -13.52 5.32
C HIS A 239 -13.46 -13.61 4.33
N PHE A 240 -13.81 -12.51 3.66
CA PHE A 240 -14.81 -12.52 2.59
C PHE A 240 -14.34 -13.35 1.39
N LEU A 241 -13.03 -13.45 1.14
CA LEU A 241 -12.48 -14.27 0.06
C LEU A 241 -12.88 -15.75 0.19
N ALA A 242 -12.79 -16.30 1.40
CA ALA A 242 -13.16 -17.69 1.65
C ALA A 242 -14.69 -17.87 1.70
N ARG A 243 -15.40 -16.92 2.32
CA ARG A 243 -16.87 -16.94 2.47
C ARG A 243 -17.60 -16.85 1.14
N ASP A 244 -17.13 -15.98 0.25
CA ASP A 244 -17.77 -15.65 -1.02
C ASP A 244 -17.07 -16.33 -2.21
N ALA A 245 -16.24 -17.34 -1.96
CA ALA A 245 -15.43 -18.03 -2.96
C ALA A 245 -16.20 -18.54 -4.20
N ARG A 246 -17.52 -18.72 -4.10
CA ARG A 246 -18.41 -19.16 -5.18
C ARG A 246 -19.59 -18.23 -5.44
N ARG A 247 -19.67 -17.11 -4.72
CA ARG A 247 -20.74 -16.11 -4.82
C ARG A 247 -20.14 -14.84 -5.42
N ASN A 248 -20.91 -14.13 -6.24
CA ASN A 248 -20.46 -12.87 -6.86
C ASN A 248 -19.09 -13.04 -7.54
N VAL A 249 -19.01 -14.00 -8.46
CA VAL A 249 -17.80 -14.26 -9.23
C VAL A 249 -17.87 -13.54 -10.57
N VAL A 250 -16.74 -12.99 -11.01
CA VAL A 250 -16.58 -12.34 -12.32
C VAL A 250 -15.60 -13.14 -13.17
N PRO A 251 -15.79 -13.17 -14.51
CA PRO A 251 -14.78 -13.72 -15.40
C PRO A 251 -13.45 -12.97 -15.23
N ALA A 252 -12.38 -13.72 -14.96
CA ALA A 252 -11.04 -13.18 -14.86
C ALA A 252 -10.04 -13.95 -15.73
N GLU A 253 -9.03 -13.22 -16.19
CA GLU A 253 -7.96 -13.76 -17.02
C GLU A 253 -6.61 -13.25 -16.53
N ILE A 254 -5.60 -14.12 -16.56
CA ILE A 254 -4.20 -13.70 -16.51
C ILE A 254 -3.69 -13.69 -17.95
N VAL A 255 -3.28 -12.52 -18.42
CA VAL A 255 -2.81 -12.31 -19.80
C VAL A 255 -1.43 -11.68 -19.81
N ILE A 256 -0.68 -11.92 -20.89
CA ILE A 256 0.56 -11.20 -21.15
C ILE A 256 0.21 -9.91 -21.90
N HIS A 257 0.66 -8.78 -21.38
CA HIS A 257 0.48 -7.49 -22.06
C HIS A 257 1.71 -6.62 -21.86
N ARG A 258 2.39 -6.27 -22.96
CA ARG A 258 3.67 -5.54 -22.98
C ARG A 258 4.73 -6.21 -22.10
N GLY A 259 4.90 -7.52 -22.26
CA GLY A 259 5.94 -8.30 -21.56
C GLY A 259 5.71 -8.53 -20.07
N ALA A 260 4.53 -8.24 -19.53
CA ALA A 260 4.19 -8.48 -18.13
C ALA A 260 2.84 -9.19 -17.99
N LEU A 261 2.70 -9.99 -16.94
CA LEU A 261 1.43 -10.61 -16.58
C LEU A 261 0.49 -9.56 -15.98
N ARG A 262 -0.77 -9.58 -16.41
CA ARG A 262 -1.83 -8.70 -15.93
C ARG A 262 -3.06 -9.50 -15.58
N LEU A 263 -3.72 -9.09 -14.50
CA LEU A 263 -5.04 -9.56 -14.16
C LEU A 263 -6.07 -8.71 -14.90
N VAL A 264 -6.95 -9.37 -15.65
CA VAL A 264 -8.12 -8.80 -16.31
C VAL A 264 -9.35 -9.29 -15.55
N THR A 265 -10.29 -8.39 -15.25
CA THR A 265 -11.56 -8.74 -14.60
C THR A 265 -12.70 -8.10 -15.37
N GLY A 266 -13.74 -8.88 -15.68
CA GLY A 266 -14.89 -8.38 -16.48
C GLY A 266 -14.47 -7.74 -17.81
N GLY A 267 -13.43 -8.27 -18.46
CA GLY A 267 -12.89 -7.73 -19.72
C GLY A 267 -12.05 -6.46 -19.60
N ARG A 268 -11.78 -5.95 -18.38
CA ARG A 268 -10.99 -4.73 -18.15
C ARG A 268 -9.68 -5.07 -17.46
N LEU A 269 -8.60 -4.40 -17.87
CA LEU A 269 -7.31 -4.51 -17.20
C LEU A 269 -7.43 -3.97 -15.77
N PHE A 270 -7.18 -4.85 -14.79
CA PHE A 270 -7.30 -4.50 -13.38
C PHE A 270 -5.93 -4.08 -12.80
N CYS A 271 -4.95 -4.98 -12.78
CA CYS A 271 -3.63 -4.69 -12.25
C CYS A 271 -2.52 -5.48 -12.95
N THR A 272 -1.27 -5.04 -12.78
CA THR A 272 -0.11 -5.85 -13.16
C THR A 272 0.22 -6.82 -12.04
N LEU A 273 0.66 -8.03 -12.37
CA LEU A 273 1.09 -9.03 -11.41
C LEU A 273 2.60 -9.03 -11.26
N GLU A 274 3.08 -9.05 -10.02
CA GLU A 274 4.50 -9.11 -9.66
C GLU A 274 4.81 -10.49 -9.08
N HIS A 275 5.73 -11.21 -9.73
CA HIS A 275 6.05 -12.59 -9.37
C HIS A 275 6.89 -12.65 -8.09
N LEU A 276 6.51 -13.57 -7.19
CA LEU A 276 7.14 -13.80 -5.89
C LEU A 276 7.86 -15.16 -5.82
N GLY A 277 7.93 -15.88 -6.96
CA GLY A 277 8.45 -17.24 -7.03
C GLY A 277 7.34 -18.29 -7.02
N ARG A 278 7.64 -19.47 -7.60
CA ARG A 278 6.77 -20.67 -7.57
C ARG A 278 5.34 -20.40 -8.09
N GLY A 279 5.21 -19.52 -9.09
CA GLY A 279 3.93 -19.15 -9.69
C GLY A 279 3.00 -18.35 -8.77
N GLU A 280 3.53 -17.78 -7.67
CA GLU A 280 2.81 -16.85 -6.81
C GLU A 280 3.04 -15.42 -7.24
N PHE A 281 1.99 -14.61 -7.16
CA PHE A 281 1.99 -13.23 -7.59
C PHE A 281 1.28 -12.35 -6.56
N ARG A 282 1.84 -11.17 -6.31
CA ARG A 282 1.08 -10.05 -5.72
C ARG A 282 0.61 -9.10 -6.80
N MET A 283 -0.32 -8.24 -6.44
CA MET A 283 -0.76 -7.14 -7.30
C MET A 283 0.23 -5.97 -7.19
N ARG A 284 0.61 -5.40 -8.34
CA ARG A 284 1.49 -4.23 -8.40
C ARG A 284 0.90 -3.08 -7.58
N GLY A 285 1.74 -2.51 -6.73
CA GLY A 285 1.39 -1.40 -5.85
C GLY A 285 0.62 -1.81 -4.58
N TRP A 286 0.38 -3.10 -4.40
CA TRP A 286 -0.20 -3.68 -3.19
C TRP A 286 0.81 -4.56 -2.45
N SER A 287 0.44 -4.97 -1.24
CA SER A 287 1.22 -5.88 -0.43
C SER A 287 0.83 -7.34 -0.68
N GLU A 288 1.50 -8.24 0.05
CA GLU A 288 1.20 -9.67 0.07
C GLU A 288 0.04 -10.02 1.00
N GLU A 289 -0.69 -8.99 1.45
CA GLU A 289 -2.01 -9.17 2.04
C GLU A 289 -2.93 -9.94 1.11
N ARG A 290 -2.79 -9.77 -0.21
CA ARG A 290 -3.52 -10.53 -1.22
C ARG A 290 -2.59 -11.05 -2.29
N THR A 291 -2.58 -12.36 -2.48
CA THR A 291 -1.79 -13.02 -3.52
C THR A 291 -2.66 -14.01 -4.30
N LEU A 292 -2.22 -14.29 -5.52
CA LEU A 292 -2.74 -15.38 -6.33
C LEU A 292 -1.59 -16.29 -6.74
N ARG A 293 -1.84 -17.59 -6.78
CA ARG A 293 -0.85 -18.59 -7.20
C ARG A 293 -1.44 -19.49 -8.27
N VAL A 294 -0.78 -19.57 -9.41
CA VAL A 294 -1.12 -20.50 -10.48
C VAL A 294 -0.34 -21.80 -10.25
N ARG A 295 -1.04 -22.90 -10.03
CA ARG A 295 -0.46 -24.24 -9.88
C ARG A 295 -0.80 -25.06 -11.13
N GLU A 296 0.23 -25.56 -11.80
CA GLU A 296 0.03 -26.53 -12.87
C GLU A 296 -0.52 -27.83 -12.30
N GLY A 297 -1.51 -28.43 -12.98
CA GLY A 297 -2.00 -29.76 -12.67
C GLY A 297 -1.26 -30.79 -13.51
N ALA A 298 -0.62 -31.77 -12.89
CA ALA A 298 -0.09 -32.93 -13.60
C ALA A 298 -1.26 -33.71 -14.24
N GLY A 299 -1.53 -33.47 -15.53
CA GLY A 299 -2.67 -34.06 -16.25
C GLY A 299 -4.05 -33.52 -15.83
N ARG A 300 -4.10 -32.39 -15.10
CA ARG A 300 -5.34 -31.73 -14.66
C ARG A 300 -5.33 -30.26 -15.06
N PRO A 301 -6.50 -29.60 -15.16
CA PRO A 301 -6.56 -28.15 -15.34
C PRO A 301 -5.73 -27.45 -14.26
N ALA A 302 -5.03 -26.38 -14.64
CA ALA A 302 -4.31 -25.58 -13.66
C ALA A 302 -5.29 -25.07 -12.59
N THR A 303 -4.80 -24.87 -11.38
CA THR A 303 -5.58 -24.34 -10.26
C THR A 303 -5.05 -22.97 -9.90
N VAL A 304 -5.93 -21.99 -9.74
CA VAL A 304 -5.59 -20.69 -9.16
C VAL A 304 -5.95 -20.71 -7.69
N VAL A 305 -4.96 -20.53 -6.85
CA VAL A 305 -5.13 -20.40 -5.40
C VAL A 305 -5.10 -18.91 -5.07
N LEU A 306 -6.18 -18.40 -4.50
CA LEU A 306 -6.24 -17.04 -3.98
C LEU A 306 -6.01 -17.07 -2.49
N GLU A 307 -5.24 -16.12 -1.99
CA GLU A 307 -4.98 -15.96 -0.56
C GLU A 307 -5.15 -14.50 -0.15
N ALA A 308 -5.81 -14.30 0.98
CA ALA A 308 -5.84 -13.05 1.72
C ALA A 308 -5.28 -13.29 3.13
N ARG A 309 -4.47 -12.38 3.64
CA ARG A 309 -3.81 -12.50 4.95
C ARG A 309 -4.05 -11.27 5.80
N GLU A 310 -4.38 -11.48 7.08
CA GLU A 310 -4.53 -10.41 8.06
C GLU A 310 -3.71 -10.77 9.29
N GLY A 311 -2.47 -10.29 9.29
CA GLY A 311 -1.42 -10.75 10.18
C GLY A 311 -1.19 -12.25 10.08
N SER A 312 -1.43 -12.97 11.18
CA SER A 312 -1.28 -14.43 11.23
C SER A 312 -2.47 -15.18 10.63
N ASN A 313 -3.59 -14.51 10.39
CA ASN A 313 -4.75 -15.14 9.77
C ASN A 313 -4.51 -15.27 8.25
N SER A 314 -4.88 -16.43 7.69
CA SER A 314 -4.85 -16.67 6.25
C SER A 314 -6.21 -17.22 5.81
N TYR A 315 -6.73 -16.68 4.72
CA TYR A 315 -7.99 -17.02 4.10
C TYR A 315 -7.71 -17.43 2.66
N ARG A 316 -7.97 -18.69 2.33
CA ARG A 316 -7.58 -19.26 1.04
C ARG A 316 -8.79 -19.89 0.34
N THR A 317 -8.84 -19.72 -0.97
CA THR A 317 -9.74 -20.48 -1.84
C THR A 317 -9.00 -20.97 -3.09
N SER A 318 -9.48 -22.04 -3.70
CA SER A 318 -8.91 -22.65 -4.91
C SER A 318 -9.95 -22.67 -6.01
N LEU A 319 -9.54 -22.26 -7.20
CA LEU A 319 -10.39 -22.09 -8.37
C LEU A 319 -9.84 -22.94 -9.52
N SER A 320 -10.70 -23.72 -10.15
CA SER A 320 -10.34 -24.43 -11.38
C SER A 320 -10.18 -23.43 -12.53
N THR A 321 -9.14 -23.61 -13.34
CA THR A 321 -8.99 -22.83 -14.57
C THR A 321 -9.74 -23.48 -15.72
N ALA A 322 -10.21 -22.66 -16.65
CA ALA A 322 -10.50 -23.11 -18.01
C ALA A 322 -9.25 -22.91 -18.89
N ALA A 323 -9.05 -23.79 -19.86
CA ALA A 323 -7.99 -23.62 -20.85
C ALA A 323 -8.22 -22.34 -21.67
N VAL A 324 -7.16 -21.55 -21.90
CA VAL A 324 -7.18 -20.45 -22.87
C VAL A 324 -7.13 -21.07 -24.27
N PRO A 325 -8.08 -20.78 -25.18
CA PRO A 325 -8.00 -21.24 -26.57
C PRO A 325 -6.69 -20.72 -27.19
N GLY A 326 -5.84 -21.62 -27.70
CA GLY A 326 -4.54 -21.26 -28.30
C GLY A 326 -3.33 -22.05 -27.79
N ARG A 327 -3.47 -22.89 -26.75
CA ARG A 327 -2.50 -23.97 -26.46
C ARG A 327 -2.61 -25.06 -27.53
N THR A 328 -2.07 -24.84 -28.72
CA THR A 328 -1.62 -25.98 -29.52
C THR A 328 -0.44 -26.57 -28.77
N ALA A 329 -0.60 -27.80 -28.30
CA ALA A 329 0.54 -28.62 -27.92
C ALA A 329 1.45 -28.67 -29.15
N SER A 330 2.65 -28.10 -29.05
CA SER A 330 3.71 -28.44 -30.00
C SER A 330 3.93 -29.94 -29.84
N GLY A 331 3.39 -30.68 -30.80
CA GLY A 331 3.47 -32.12 -30.86
C GLY A 331 4.93 -32.56 -30.82
N ALA A 332 5.12 -33.70 -30.15
CA ALA A 332 6.33 -34.49 -30.22
C ALA A 332 6.82 -34.59 -31.67
N GLY A 333 7.99 -34.01 -31.93
CA GLY A 333 8.73 -34.21 -33.18
C GLY A 333 9.82 -35.24 -32.94
N SER A 334 9.53 -36.50 -33.26
CA SER A 334 10.40 -37.55 -33.83
C SER A 334 9.68 -38.90 -33.73
N PRO A 335 9.80 -39.85 -34.69
CA PRO A 335 10.98 -40.05 -35.54
C PRO A 335 10.67 -40.24 -37.05
N GLY A 336 11.71 -40.04 -37.86
CA GLY A 336 11.83 -40.39 -39.27
C GLY A 336 13.28 -40.20 -39.70
#